data_AF-A0A2S8CF67-F1
#
_entry.id   AF-A0A2S8CF67-F1
#
_cell.length_a   1.000
_cell.length_b   1.000
_cell.length_c   1.000
_cell.angle_alpha   90.00
_cell.angle_beta   90.00
_cell.angle_gamma   90.00
#
_symmetry.space_group_name_H-M   'P 1'
#
loop_
_entity.id
_entity.type
_entity.pdbx_description
1 polymer ?
#
loop_
_entity_poly.entity_id
_entity_poly.type
_entity_poly.pdbx_seq_one_letter_code
_entity_poly.pdbx_strand_id
1 'polypeptide(L)'
;MGSHSAKTNSVGTKFAATTIAFGAAAALMAPTAAAAPDSDWDRLAQCESGGDWHINTGNGYHGGLQFSASTWQAFGGGEFAATADQASREEQIVVAERTLAQQGWGAWPACSASLGLNSPATQRTAPAQELSAPASSPAAVQKAVKNASSNEVASDEVYKLVVKTLNSYGVQVPSVVTDAYKANRGDFNAFYSANRGTIDPILAQVS
;
A
#
# COMPACT_ATOMS: atom_id res chain seq x y z
N MET A 1 -54.40 26.23 18.37
CA MET A 1 -53.02 26.72 18.13
C MET A 1 -52.19 26.37 19.35
N GLY A 2 -51.57 25.19 19.34
CA GLY A 2 -50.76 24.70 20.46
C GLY A 2 -49.30 25.12 20.27
N SER A 3 -48.80 25.94 21.18
CA SER A 3 -47.41 26.36 21.25
C SER A 3 -46.56 25.29 21.92
N HIS A 4 -45.63 24.68 21.18
CA HIS A 4 -44.57 23.86 21.78
C HIS A 4 -43.24 24.62 21.71
N SER A 5 -42.85 25.19 22.86
CA SER A 5 -41.48 25.58 23.18
C SER A 5 -40.59 24.34 23.26
N ALA A 6 -39.47 24.32 22.55
CA ALA A 6 -38.40 23.37 22.77
C ALA A 6 -37.25 24.05 23.54
N LYS A 7 -36.93 23.48 24.70
CA LYS A 7 -35.88 23.93 25.64
C LYS A 7 -34.50 23.93 24.99
N THR A 8 -33.80 25.05 25.15
CA THR A 8 -32.33 25.06 25.23
C THR A 8 -31.91 24.49 26.58
N ASN A 9 -30.86 23.66 26.62
CA ASN A 9 -30.00 23.50 27.79
C ASN A 9 -28.67 22.85 27.35
N SER A 10 -27.63 23.68 27.29
CA SER A 10 -26.23 23.27 27.35
C SER A 10 -25.92 22.78 28.78
N VAL A 11 -25.00 21.82 28.92
CA VAL A 11 -23.96 21.67 29.98
C VAL A 11 -23.59 20.19 30.09
N GLY A 12 -22.28 19.89 30.05
CA GLY A 12 -21.73 18.76 30.81
C GLY A 12 -20.63 17.96 30.15
N THR A 13 -19.45 18.55 29.97
CA THR A 13 -18.20 17.77 30.00
C THR A 13 -18.07 17.13 31.38
N LYS A 14 -18.16 15.79 31.46
CA LYS A 14 -17.56 15.01 32.53
C LYS A 14 -16.92 13.77 31.92
N PHE A 15 -15.59 13.77 31.93
CA PHE A 15 -14.76 12.58 31.77
C PHE A 15 -15.08 11.60 32.90
N ALA A 16 -15.32 10.33 32.54
CA ALA A 16 -15.06 9.18 33.39
C ALA A 16 -14.71 8.01 32.47
N ALA A 17 -13.42 7.68 32.45
CA ALA A 17 -12.89 6.48 31.84
C ALA A 17 -13.39 5.26 32.64
N THR A 18 -14.06 4.33 31.98
CA THR A 18 -14.02 2.89 32.27
C THR A 18 -14.87 2.11 31.28
N THR A 19 -14.26 1.09 30.66
CA THR A 19 -14.89 -0.12 30.13
C THR A 19 -16.04 0.05 29.12
N ILE A 20 -15.73 0.01 27.82
CA ILE A 20 -16.32 -0.87 26.78
C ILE A 20 -15.47 -0.63 25.52
N ALA A 21 -14.44 -1.44 25.32
CA ALA A 21 -13.75 -1.57 24.04
C ALA A 21 -13.76 -3.05 23.62
N PHE A 22 -14.94 -3.67 23.65
CA PHE A 22 -15.25 -4.92 22.96
C PHE A 22 -16.31 -4.69 21.86
N GLY A 23 -16.39 -3.45 21.35
CA GLY A 23 -17.36 -3.04 20.32
C GLY A 23 -16.78 -2.73 18.94
N ALA A 24 -15.45 -2.77 18.78
CA ALA A 24 -14.79 -2.49 17.49
C ALA A 24 -14.50 -3.76 16.66
N ALA A 25 -14.86 -4.95 17.15
CA ALA A 25 -14.68 -6.20 16.41
C ALA A 25 -15.87 -6.56 15.50
N ALA A 26 -17.01 -5.86 15.60
CA ALA A 26 -18.20 -6.15 14.80
C ALA A 26 -18.21 -5.45 13.41
N ALA A 27 -17.23 -4.58 13.11
CA ALA A 27 -17.07 -4.00 11.77
C ALA A 27 -16.31 -4.92 10.78
N LEU A 28 -15.82 -6.08 11.24
CA LEU A 28 -15.07 -7.03 10.41
C LEU A 28 -15.96 -8.07 9.69
N MET A 29 -17.28 -7.93 9.78
CA MET A 29 -18.24 -8.83 9.13
C MET A 29 -19.22 -8.08 8.23
N ALA A 30 -18.76 -7.00 7.59
CA ALA A 30 -19.36 -6.65 6.30
C ALA A 30 -18.96 -7.77 5.33
N PRO A 31 -19.89 -8.33 4.51
CA PRO A 31 -19.49 -9.22 3.44
C PRO A 31 -18.47 -8.46 2.61
N THR A 32 -17.23 -8.94 2.59
CA THR A 32 -16.26 -8.49 1.61
C THR A 32 -16.92 -8.72 0.27
N ALA A 33 -17.29 -7.64 -0.41
CA ALA A 33 -17.58 -7.73 -1.83
C ALA A 33 -16.34 -8.40 -2.43
N ALA A 34 -16.49 -9.63 -2.89
CA ALA A 34 -15.39 -10.37 -3.47
C ALA A 34 -14.87 -9.52 -4.63
N ALA A 35 -13.65 -9.02 -4.50
CA ALA A 35 -12.96 -8.35 -5.59
C ALA A 35 -13.00 -9.26 -6.82
N ALA A 36 -12.92 -8.68 -8.02
CA ALA A 36 -12.54 -9.49 -9.18
C ALA A 36 -11.25 -10.24 -8.78
N PRO A 37 -11.23 -11.57 -8.71
CA PRO A 37 -10.00 -12.25 -8.34
C PRO A 37 -8.91 -11.89 -9.36
N ASP A 38 -7.64 -11.87 -8.94
CA ASP A 38 -6.50 -11.63 -9.86
C ASP A 38 -6.58 -12.53 -11.11
N SER A 39 -7.17 -13.72 -10.95
CA SER A 39 -7.47 -14.66 -12.03
C SER A 39 -8.40 -14.11 -13.12
N ASP A 40 -9.33 -13.20 -12.83
CA ASP A 40 -10.20 -12.61 -13.85
C ASP A 40 -9.41 -11.65 -14.75
N TRP A 41 -8.51 -10.86 -14.15
CA TRP A 41 -7.60 -9.98 -14.88
C TRP A 41 -6.57 -10.76 -15.70
N ASP A 42 -6.05 -11.86 -15.17
CA ASP A 42 -5.14 -12.75 -15.93
C ASP A 42 -5.84 -13.44 -17.10
N ARG A 43 -7.07 -13.92 -16.89
CA ARG A 43 -7.87 -14.51 -17.97
C ARG A 43 -8.19 -13.48 -19.05
N LEU A 44 -8.50 -12.26 -18.64
CA LEU A 44 -8.72 -11.17 -19.57
C LEU A 44 -7.43 -10.86 -20.35
N ALA A 45 -6.30 -10.70 -19.68
CA ALA A 45 -5.01 -10.46 -20.33
C ALA A 45 -4.63 -11.60 -21.28
N GLN A 46 -4.91 -12.85 -20.91
CA GLN A 46 -4.70 -14.00 -21.79
C GLN A 46 -5.51 -13.89 -23.10
N CYS A 47 -6.73 -13.36 -23.03
CA CYS A 47 -7.57 -13.14 -24.20
C CYS A 47 -7.14 -11.91 -25.01
N GLU A 48 -6.76 -10.83 -24.34
CA GLU A 48 -6.45 -9.53 -24.97
C GLU A 48 -5.04 -9.48 -25.59
N SER A 49 -4.03 -9.98 -24.88
CA SER A 49 -2.61 -9.87 -25.23
C SER A 49 -1.89 -11.21 -25.33
N GLY A 50 -2.59 -12.33 -25.12
CA GLY A 50 -1.94 -13.63 -24.94
C GLY A 50 -1.23 -13.77 -23.59
N GLY A 51 -1.48 -12.85 -22.64
CA GLY A 51 -0.88 -12.85 -21.30
C GLY A 51 0.42 -12.05 -21.19
N ASP A 52 0.82 -11.34 -22.25
CA ASP A 52 2.01 -10.49 -22.24
C ASP A 52 1.67 -9.08 -21.71
N TRP A 53 2.02 -8.83 -20.46
CA TRP A 53 1.77 -7.57 -19.77
C TRP A 53 2.57 -6.38 -20.31
N HIS A 54 3.63 -6.63 -21.07
CA HIS A 54 4.49 -5.60 -21.64
C HIS A 54 4.35 -5.50 -23.16
N ILE A 55 3.27 -6.06 -23.72
CA ILE A 55 3.06 -6.07 -25.16
C ILE A 55 2.88 -4.64 -25.71
N ASN A 56 3.58 -4.39 -26.82
CA ASN A 56 3.43 -3.17 -27.60
C ASN A 56 3.68 -3.51 -29.08
N THR A 57 2.61 -3.79 -29.82
CA THR A 57 2.68 -4.18 -31.24
C THR A 57 2.58 -2.99 -32.20
N GLY A 58 2.42 -1.77 -31.68
CA GLY A 58 2.16 -0.57 -32.49
C GLY A 58 0.73 -0.46 -33.04
N ASN A 59 -0.21 -1.26 -32.52
CA ASN A 59 -1.63 -1.21 -32.91
C ASN A 59 -2.46 -0.11 -32.19
N GLY A 60 -1.80 0.73 -31.38
CA GLY A 60 -2.44 1.80 -30.59
C GLY A 60 -2.97 1.37 -29.22
N TYR A 61 -2.77 0.10 -28.85
CA TYR A 61 -3.09 -0.45 -27.55
C TYR A 61 -1.83 -1.01 -26.87
N HIS A 62 -1.81 -0.96 -25.55
CA HIS A 62 -0.62 -1.18 -24.75
C HIS A 62 -0.92 -2.11 -23.58
N GLY A 63 0.05 -2.98 -23.28
CA GLY A 63 0.07 -3.81 -22.09
C GLY A 63 -0.94 -4.96 -22.10
N GLY A 64 -0.98 -5.69 -20.99
CA GLY A 64 -1.68 -6.97 -20.90
C GLY A 64 -3.18 -6.86 -21.14
N LEU A 65 -3.77 -5.72 -20.75
CA LEU A 65 -5.20 -5.43 -20.86
C LEU A 65 -5.53 -4.53 -22.05
N GLN A 66 -4.58 -4.33 -22.97
CA GLN A 66 -4.79 -3.61 -24.23
C GLN A 66 -5.42 -2.21 -24.02
N PHE A 67 -4.82 -1.39 -23.15
CA PHE A 67 -5.27 -0.02 -22.95
C PHE A 67 -4.88 0.88 -24.11
N SER A 68 -5.78 1.76 -24.55
CA SER A 68 -5.37 2.92 -25.36
C SER A 68 -4.64 3.94 -24.47
N ALA A 69 -3.70 4.69 -25.04
CA ALA A 69 -2.97 5.72 -24.30
C ALA A 69 -3.91 6.77 -23.66
N SER A 70 -5.00 7.13 -24.33
CA SER A 70 -5.98 8.08 -23.80
C SER A 70 -6.74 7.53 -22.59
N THR A 71 -7.17 6.27 -22.64
CA THR A 71 -7.88 5.63 -21.53
C THR A 71 -6.94 5.43 -20.35
N TRP A 72 -5.73 4.95 -20.61
CA TRP A 72 -4.68 4.82 -19.60
C TRP A 72 -4.49 6.10 -18.79
N GLN A 73 -4.31 7.23 -19.49
CA GLN A 73 -4.13 8.54 -18.86
C GLN A 73 -5.41 9.02 -18.15
N ALA A 74 -6.59 8.83 -18.75
CA ALA A 74 -7.87 9.24 -18.17
C ALA A 74 -8.18 8.55 -16.82
N PHE A 75 -7.71 7.31 -16.63
CA PHE A 75 -7.91 6.53 -15.41
C PHE A 75 -6.72 6.56 -14.44
N GLY A 76 -5.82 7.54 -14.63
CA GLY A 76 -4.73 7.82 -13.71
C GLY A 76 -3.51 6.93 -13.87
N GLY A 77 -3.39 6.16 -14.96
CA GLY A 77 -2.23 5.33 -15.23
C GLY A 77 -0.93 6.11 -15.43
N GLY A 78 -1.02 7.42 -15.73
CA GLY A 78 0.11 8.33 -15.77
C GLY A 78 0.91 8.44 -14.47
N GLU A 79 0.35 8.02 -13.33
CA GLU A 79 1.10 7.94 -12.06
C GLU A 79 2.12 6.78 -12.04
N PHE A 80 1.89 5.75 -12.86
CA PHE A 80 2.75 4.57 -12.95
C PHE A 80 3.69 4.66 -14.16
N ALA A 81 3.15 4.96 -15.35
CA ALA A 81 3.94 5.07 -16.57
C ALA A 81 3.22 5.87 -17.66
N ALA A 82 3.94 6.25 -18.73
CA ALA A 82 3.35 6.98 -19.84
C ALA A 82 2.32 6.14 -20.62
N THR A 83 2.59 4.84 -20.77
CA THR A 83 1.70 3.85 -21.40
C THR A 83 1.64 2.57 -20.56
N ALA A 84 0.59 1.78 -20.73
CA ALA A 84 0.35 0.59 -19.91
C ALA A 84 1.45 -0.47 -20.04
N ASP A 85 2.06 -0.65 -21.21
CA ASP A 85 3.15 -1.60 -21.46
C ASP A 85 4.41 -1.31 -20.64
N GLN A 86 4.56 -0.08 -20.15
CA GLN A 86 5.67 0.36 -19.31
C GLN A 86 5.39 0.19 -17.82
N ALA A 87 4.15 -0.11 -17.43
CA ALA A 87 3.75 -0.36 -16.05
C ALA A 87 3.78 -1.86 -15.75
N SER A 88 3.98 -2.20 -14.48
CA SER A 88 3.84 -3.59 -14.01
C SER A 88 2.41 -4.09 -14.17
N ARG A 89 2.26 -5.42 -14.13
CA ARG A 89 0.95 -6.08 -14.15
C ARG A 89 0.01 -5.51 -13.09
N GLU A 90 0.50 -5.38 -11.86
CA GLU A 90 -0.32 -4.95 -10.72
C GLU A 90 -0.76 -3.49 -10.87
N GLU A 91 0.11 -2.62 -11.37
CA GLU A 91 -0.23 -1.23 -11.69
C GLU A 91 -1.27 -1.14 -12.81
N GLN A 92 -1.15 -1.98 -13.84
CA GLN A 92 -2.17 -2.07 -14.89
C GLN A 92 -3.52 -2.51 -14.33
N ILE A 93 -3.53 -3.47 -13.41
CA ILE A 93 -4.75 -3.93 -12.74
C ILE A 93 -5.38 -2.82 -11.89
N VAL A 94 -4.59 -1.98 -11.22
CA VAL A 94 -5.12 -0.82 -10.49
C VAL A 94 -5.89 0.13 -11.41
N VAL A 95 -5.31 0.45 -12.57
CA VAL A 95 -5.98 1.31 -13.57
C VAL A 95 -7.19 0.60 -14.17
N ALA A 96 -7.14 -0.72 -14.33
CA ALA A 96 -8.25 -1.53 -14.81
C ALA A 96 -9.43 -1.57 -13.83
N GLU A 97 -9.17 -1.64 -12.53
CA GLU A 97 -10.20 -1.55 -11.50
C GLU A 97 -10.89 -0.18 -11.50
N ARG A 98 -10.13 0.91 -11.72
CA ARG A 98 -10.71 2.25 -11.88
C ARG A 98 -11.57 2.35 -13.14
N THR A 99 -11.10 1.76 -14.23
CA THR A 99 -11.85 1.70 -15.50
C THR A 99 -13.13 0.89 -15.32
N LEU A 100 -13.05 -0.27 -14.68
CA LEU A 100 -14.17 -1.15 -14.38
C LEU A 100 -15.21 -0.47 -13.47
N ALA A 101 -14.76 0.32 -12.49
CA ALA A 101 -15.65 1.07 -11.61
C ALA A 101 -16.50 2.11 -12.38
N GLN A 102 -15.95 2.68 -13.45
CA GLN A 102 -16.59 3.76 -14.21
C GLN A 102 -17.36 3.29 -15.44
N GLN A 103 -16.84 2.28 -16.14
CA GLN A 103 -17.35 1.81 -17.43
C GLN A 103 -17.94 0.39 -17.37
N GLY A 104 -17.68 -0.34 -16.29
CA GLY A 104 -17.99 -1.77 -16.22
C GLY A 104 -17.13 -2.59 -17.21
N TRP A 105 -17.46 -3.87 -17.32
CA TRP A 105 -16.77 -4.80 -18.23
C TRP A 105 -16.91 -4.44 -19.72
N GLY A 106 -17.78 -3.47 -20.05
CA GLY A 106 -17.93 -2.93 -21.40
C GLY A 106 -16.69 -2.24 -21.96
N ALA A 107 -15.69 -1.93 -21.12
CA ALA A 107 -14.37 -1.49 -21.57
C ALA A 107 -13.58 -2.60 -22.33
N TRP A 108 -13.91 -3.87 -22.08
CA TRP A 108 -13.33 -5.04 -22.74
C TRP A 108 -14.42 -5.97 -23.31
N PRO A 109 -15.21 -5.51 -24.29
CA PRO A 109 -16.51 -6.11 -24.60
C PRO A 109 -16.43 -7.53 -25.16
N ALA A 110 -15.41 -7.84 -25.98
CA ALA A 110 -15.28 -9.15 -26.62
C ALA A 110 -14.79 -10.22 -25.64
N CYS A 111 -13.66 -9.97 -24.99
CA CYS A 111 -13.04 -10.93 -24.08
C CYS A 111 -13.82 -11.09 -22.77
N SER A 112 -14.34 -10.00 -22.18
CA SER A 112 -15.15 -10.12 -20.95
C SER A 112 -16.43 -10.94 -21.18
N ALA A 113 -17.11 -10.74 -22.32
CA ALA A 113 -18.29 -11.51 -22.69
C ALA A 113 -17.95 -12.99 -22.94
N SER A 114 -16.87 -13.27 -23.66
CA SER A 114 -16.42 -14.65 -23.91
C SER A 114 -16.01 -15.39 -22.63
N LEU A 115 -15.48 -14.67 -21.65
CA LEU A 115 -15.00 -15.22 -20.38
C LEU A 115 -16.07 -15.24 -19.28
N GLY A 116 -17.21 -14.59 -19.51
CA GLY A 116 -18.31 -14.45 -18.55
C GLY A 116 -17.97 -13.59 -17.34
N LEU A 117 -17.09 -12.59 -17.49
CA LEU A 117 -16.64 -11.74 -16.39
C LEU A 117 -17.76 -10.80 -15.94
N ASN A 118 -18.09 -10.85 -14.65
CA ASN A 118 -19.15 -10.03 -14.05
C ASN A 118 -18.84 -9.55 -12.63
N SER A 119 -17.62 -9.79 -12.16
CA SER A 119 -17.15 -9.38 -10.84
C SER A 119 -17.21 -7.85 -10.69
N PRO A 120 -17.58 -7.32 -9.50
CA PRO A 120 -17.63 -5.88 -9.28
C PRO A 120 -16.23 -5.27 -9.19
N ALA A 121 -16.12 -3.98 -9.55
CA ALA A 121 -14.88 -3.23 -9.34
C ALA A 121 -14.55 -3.12 -7.85
N THR A 122 -13.28 -3.25 -7.53
CA THR A 122 -12.75 -3.00 -6.18
C THR A 122 -11.53 -2.13 -6.29
N GLN A 123 -11.53 -0.98 -5.60
CA GLN A 123 -10.37 -0.10 -5.58
C GLN A 123 -9.17 -0.83 -4.98
N ARG A 124 -8.07 -0.85 -5.74
CA ARG A 124 -6.79 -1.43 -5.32
C ARG A 124 -5.73 -0.34 -5.27
N THR A 125 -4.80 -0.52 -4.36
CA THR A 125 -3.52 0.19 -4.40
C THR A 125 -2.52 -0.75 -5.04
N ALA A 126 -1.68 -0.24 -5.94
CA ALA A 126 -0.57 -1.03 -6.46
C ALA A 126 0.28 -1.47 -5.25
N PRO A 127 0.74 -2.73 -5.19
CA PRO A 127 1.82 -3.04 -4.26
C PRO A 127 2.93 -2.04 -4.56
N ALA A 128 3.42 -1.35 -3.53
CA ALA A 128 4.57 -0.47 -3.71
C ALA A 128 5.62 -1.31 -4.43
N GLN A 129 6.08 -0.85 -5.60
CA GLN A 129 7.22 -1.50 -6.26
C GLN A 129 8.27 -1.67 -5.17
N GLU A 130 8.53 -2.92 -4.79
CA GLU A 130 9.77 -3.25 -4.14
C GLU A 130 10.84 -2.92 -5.19
N LEU A 131 11.28 -1.67 -5.23
CA LEU A 131 12.70 -1.39 -5.43
C LEU A 131 13.37 -2.42 -4.57
N SER A 132 13.94 -3.44 -5.21
CA SER A 132 14.45 -4.62 -4.53
C SER A 132 15.38 -4.11 -3.45
N ALA A 133 14.91 -4.11 -2.20
CA ALA A 133 15.78 -3.82 -1.09
C ALA A 133 16.88 -4.88 -1.24
N PRO A 134 18.16 -4.49 -1.35
CA PRO A 134 19.19 -5.47 -1.58
C PRO A 134 19.05 -6.57 -0.52
N ALA A 135 19.04 -7.83 -0.95
CA ALA A 135 18.83 -9.03 -0.12
C ALA A 135 19.82 -9.18 1.05
N SER A 136 20.70 -8.19 1.26
CA SER A 136 21.63 -8.02 2.36
C SER A 136 21.11 -7.15 3.51
N SER A 137 19.90 -6.57 3.39
CA SER A 137 19.32 -5.68 4.41
C SER A 137 19.18 -6.32 5.81
N PRO A 138 18.69 -7.57 5.97
CA PRO A 138 18.58 -8.18 7.30
C PRO A 138 19.95 -8.36 7.97
N ALA A 139 20.97 -8.79 7.22
CA ALA A 139 22.30 -9.04 7.75
C ALA A 139 23.05 -7.74 8.13
N ALA A 140 22.90 -6.68 7.33
CA ALA A 140 23.50 -5.38 7.62
C ALA A 140 22.87 -4.73 8.86
N VAL A 141 21.54 -4.81 8.99
CA VAL A 141 20.81 -4.34 10.17
C VAL A 141 21.21 -5.15 11.41
N GLN A 142 21.26 -6.48 11.31
CA GLN A 142 21.71 -7.32 12.42
C GLN A 142 23.15 -7.04 12.84
N LYS A 143 24.05 -6.76 11.89
CA LYS A 143 25.44 -6.41 12.18
C LYS A 143 25.55 -5.05 12.86
N ALA A 144 24.74 -4.07 12.45
CA ALA A 144 24.65 -2.77 13.11
C ALA A 144 24.13 -2.90 14.56
N VAL A 145 23.08 -3.70 14.77
CA VAL A 145 22.51 -3.97 16.10
C VAL A 145 23.49 -4.74 17.01
N LYS A 146 24.25 -5.70 16.48
CA LYS A 146 25.26 -6.45 17.24
C LYS A 146 26.48 -5.61 17.65
N ASN A 147 26.80 -4.58 16.87
CA ASN A 147 27.91 -3.66 17.16
C ASN A 147 27.50 -2.52 18.12
N ALA A 148 26.21 -2.33 18.38
CA ALA A 148 25.72 -1.36 19.35
C ALA A 148 26.07 -1.85 20.77
N SER A 149 27.07 -1.23 21.40
CA SER A 149 27.39 -1.43 22.81
C SER A 149 26.30 -0.83 23.71
N SER A 150 26.14 -1.39 24.91
CA SER A 150 25.02 -1.24 25.85
C SER A 150 24.58 0.17 26.26
N ASN A 151 25.27 1.22 25.81
CA ASN A 151 24.98 2.62 26.11
C ASN A 151 24.71 3.50 24.86
N GLU A 152 24.78 2.96 23.64
CA GLU A 152 24.29 3.62 22.42
C GLU A 152 23.01 2.91 21.97
N VAL A 153 21.94 3.68 21.78
CA VAL A 153 20.63 3.14 21.41
C VAL A 153 20.76 2.37 20.09
N ALA A 154 20.32 1.11 20.02
CA ALA A 154 20.39 0.32 18.78
C ALA A 154 19.75 1.02 17.56
N SER A 155 18.80 1.92 17.79
CA SER A 155 18.19 2.78 16.77
C SER A 155 19.19 3.72 16.10
N ASP A 156 20.26 4.16 16.77
CA ASP A 156 21.27 5.07 16.21
C ASP A 156 22.10 4.39 15.14
N GLU A 157 22.54 3.16 15.39
CA GLU A 157 23.31 2.39 14.41
C GLU A 157 22.44 2.04 13.20
N VAL A 158 21.17 1.73 13.43
CA VAL A 158 20.19 1.53 12.34
C VAL A 158 19.97 2.83 11.57
N TYR A 159 19.78 3.96 12.25
CA TYR A 159 19.59 5.26 11.60
C TYR A 159 20.82 5.68 10.78
N LYS A 160 22.03 5.49 11.32
CA LYS A 160 23.30 5.72 10.61
C LYS A 160 23.41 4.82 9.37
N LEU A 161 23.05 3.55 9.48
CA LEU A 161 23.05 2.61 8.35
C LEU A 161 22.07 3.05 7.25
N VAL A 162 20.86 3.47 7.62
CA VAL A 162 19.84 3.96 6.69
C VAL A 162 20.33 5.21 5.97
N VAL A 163 20.84 6.21 6.70
CA VAL A 163 21.37 7.44 6.11
C VAL A 163 22.55 7.15 5.18
N LYS A 164 23.49 6.27 5.58
CA LYS A 164 24.63 5.87 4.75
C LYS A 164 24.17 5.20 3.46
N THR A 165 23.17 4.33 3.55
CA THR A 165 22.60 3.60 2.41
C THR A 165 21.94 4.58 1.46
N LEU A 166 21.09 5.49 1.95
CA LEU A 166 20.45 6.51 1.13
C LEU A 166 21.47 7.42 0.42
N ASN A 167 22.50 7.85 1.14
CA ASN A 167 23.58 8.63 0.55
C ASN A 167 24.34 7.87 -0.55
N SER A 168 24.51 6.55 -0.43
CA SER A 168 25.15 5.74 -1.49
C SER A 168 24.34 5.70 -2.79
N TYR A 169 23.04 5.98 -2.70
CA TYR A 169 22.13 6.10 -3.84
C TYR A 169 21.91 7.56 -4.27
N GLY A 170 22.68 8.52 -3.73
CA GLY A 170 22.53 9.95 -4.05
C GLY A 170 21.32 10.63 -3.40
N VAL A 171 20.61 9.94 -2.51
CA VAL A 171 19.45 10.46 -1.78
C VAL A 171 19.94 11.07 -0.47
N GLN A 172 19.88 12.40 -0.37
CA GLN A 172 20.24 13.11 0.86
C GLN A 172 19.06 13.14 1.82
N VAL A 173 19.30 12.73 3.07
CA VAL A 173 18.29 12.83 4.13
C VAL A 173 18.16 14.31 4.56
N PRO A 174 16.96 14.93 4.44
CA PRO A 174 16.77 16.31 4.88
C PRO A 174 17.01 16.47 6.38
N SER A 175 17.59 17.61 6.81
CA SER A 175 17.93 17.86 8.22
C SER A 175 16.72 17.74 9.16
N VAL A 176 15.53 18.13 8.70
CA VAL A 176 14.28 17.99 9.46
C VAL A 176 13.98 16.53 9.87
N VAL A 177 14.36 15.56 9.04
CA VAL A 177 14.18 14.13 9.34
C VAL A 177 15.20 13.68 10.39
N THR A 178 16.44 14.17 10.29
CA THR A 178 17.48 13.94 11.30
C THR A 178 17.11 14.54 12.65
N ASP A 179 16.55 15.73 12.66
CA ASP A 179 16.14 16.41 13.88
C ASP A 179 14.92 15.75 14.52
N ALA A 180 13.94 15.33 13.70
CA ALA A 180 12.81 14.54 14.17
C ALA A 180 13.26 13.19 14.75
N TYR A 181 14.19 12.48 14.10
CA TYR A 181 14.76 11.24 14.65
C TYR A 181 15.45 11.50 15.99
N LYS A 182 16.31 12.52 16.08
CA LYS A 182 17.02 12.87 17.33
C LYS A 182 16.08 13.26 18.46
N ALA A 183 14.97 13.93 18.14
CA ALA A 183 13.96 14.30 19.14
C ALA A 183 13.21 13.09 19.70
N ASN A 184 13.01 12.03 18.90
CA ASN A 184 12.19 10.87 19.25
C ASN A 184 13.00 9.58 19.52
N ARG A 185 14.33 9.61 19.42
CA ARG A 185 15.22 8.45 19.66
C ARG A 185 15.01 7.78 21.03
N GLY A 186 14.63 8.55 22.04
CA GLY A 186 14.29 8.04 23.37
C GLY A 186 13.02 7.20 23.36
N ASP A 187 11.99 7.67 22.65
CA ASP A 187 10.69 7.00 22.53
C ASP A 187 10.81 5.70 21.72
N PHE A 188 11.62 5.71 20.66
CA PHE A 188 11.91 4.49 19.90
C PHE A 188 12.63 3.44 20.75
N ASN A 189 13.61 3.88 21.56
CA ASN A 189 14.28 2.97 22.49
C ASN A 189 13.34 2.43 23.55
N ALA A 190 12.48 3.29 24.11
CA ALA A 190 11.50 2.91 25.12
C ALA A 190 10.49 1.91 24.56
N PHE A 191 9.97 2.14 23.35
CA PHE A 191 9.08 1.22 22.65
C PHE A 191 9.76 -0.14 22.39
N TYR A 192 10.96 -0.14 21.84
CA TYR A 192 11.69 -1.39 21.58
C TYR A 192 11.95 -2.15 22.90
N SER A 193 12.45 -1.45 23.93
CA SER A 193 12.73 -2.06 25.23
C SER A 193 11.47 -2.64 25.88
N ALA A 194 10.32 -1.96 25.76
CA ALA A 194 9.04 -2.42 26.29
C ALA A 194 8.48 -3.64 25.54
N ASN A 195 8.79 -3.78 24.25
CA ASN A 195 8.22 -4.82 23.38
C ASN A 195 9.23 -5.90 22.94
N ARG A 196 10.47 -5.85 23.43
CA ARG A 196 11.56 -6.74 22.99
C ARG A 196 11.25 -8.23 23.14
N GLY A 197 10.46 -8.62 24.16
CA GLY A 197 10.04 -10.00 24.36
C GLY A 197 9.14 -10.55 23.26
N THR A 198 8.47 -9.67 22.51
CA THR A 198 7.65 -10.00 21.34
C THR A 198 8.41 -9.79 20.03
N ILE A 199 9.25 -8.75 19.97
CA ILE A 199 9.99 -8.37 18.77
C ILE A 199 11.19 -9.30 18.50
N ASP A 200 12.00 -9.59 19.52
CA ASP A 200 13.25 -10.37 19.36
C ASP A 200 13.00 -11.79 18.79
N PRO A 201 11.96 -12.54 19.19
CA PRO A 201 11.66 -13.85 18.60
C PRO A 201 11.24 -13.80 17.13
N ILE A 202 10.52 -12.75 16.72
CA ILE A 202 10.10 -12.57 15.32
C ILE A 202 11.34 -12.26 14.47
N LEU A 203 12.22 -11.38 14.94
CA LEU A 203 13.47 -11.04 14.24
C LEU A 203 14.41 -12.24 14.08
N ALA A 204 14.44 -13.16 15.04
CA ALA A 204 15.25 -14.37 14.99
C ALA A 204 14.77 -15.40 13.94
N GLN A 205 13.54 -15.30 13.44
CA GLN A 205 13.00 -16.18 12.39
C GLN A 205 13.32 -15.70 10.97
N VAL A 206 13.72 -14.44 10.83
CA VAL A 206 14.01 -13.78 9.54
C VAL A 206 15.53 -13.63 9.31
N SER A 207 16.34 -14.13 10.25
CA SER A 207 17.81 -14.16 10.20
C SER A 207 18.33 -15.54 9.81
#